data_AF-A0A357IS77-F1
#
_entry.id   AF-A0A357IS77-F1
#
_cell.length_a   1.000
_cell.length_b   1.000
_cell.length_c   1.000
_cell.angle_alpha   90.00
_cell.angle_beta   90.00
_cell.angle_gamma   90.00
#
_symmetry.space_group_name_H-M   'P 1'
#
loop_
_entity.id
_entity.type
_entity.pdbx_description
1 polymer ?
#
loop_
_entity_poly.entity_id
_entity_poly.type
_entity_poly.pdbx_seq_one_letter_code
_entity_poly.pdbx_strand_id
1 'polypeptide(L)'
;MNKFSKTIFALSSLALISSCGDSSPSAPSLTPAERVFASGKVYFQAGTEENLSASIELPGSITSISCGRSKAEAGEYSYADGILTLAGSFLKDISAGEKDIRIVTDAGTKTLSALSATKIITTAQEFQDINSDLDGTYVLGQDIDLSSIPNFEPLGRYVSEEDTSNHYFHGILEGNGHTVKNAKVYWSDDVGNNLNVYNNTGTHFQDIAHKNGDNIGLFQIIGSAGVVRNVNFSNIKVRGRTIVGVIAGNLAGTVYNCTIDESCKAEMGTHFYDDDCNMGGAFGIVGASGNAYNVISSLTSLTLGGRGAGNDDLGVYCDYDDKYKTESGGNGWDHQTDNPDCNWWKFCGVDKEDGKVLDSNGAPSNGQYAFVGKCWGKVSHCVARSFTYAPMNGSSRSIHFGQTHKGENKPTSGESDMGELEDCKLLGASEMKDPAQYEAFSSEEWKIESGSIPTLIPAYTFAD
;
A
#
# COMPACT_ATOMS: atom_id res chain seq x y z
N MET A 1 62.30 7.73 8.08
CA MET A 1 63.23 7.05 7.17
C MET A 1 64.42 6.53 7.96
N ASN A 2 64.80 5.27 7.74
CA ASN A 2 65.87 4.46 8.37
C ASN A 2 65.65 3.98 9.82
N LYS A 3 65.36 2.67 10.01
CA LYS A 3 66.37 1.62 10.29
C LYS A 3 65.72 0.22 10.51
N PHE A 4 66.26 -0.77 9.79
CA PHE A 4 66.56 -2.19 10.12
C PHE A 4 65.51 -3.04 10.89
N SER A 5 64.92 -4.07 10.26
CA SER A 5 65.46 -5.43 10.01
C SER A 5 65.41 -6.35 11.24
N LYS A 6 64.65 -7.47 11.13
CA LYS A 6 65.16 -8.83 11.35
C LYS A 6 64.09 -9.90 11.09
N THR A 7 64.41 -10.78 10.15
CA THR A 7 63.85 -12.12 9.96
C THR A 7 64.31 -13.04 11.11
N ILE A 8 63.41 -13.85 11.67
CA ILE A 8 63.75 -15.02 12.50
C ILE A 8 62.90 -16.22 12.04
N PHE A 9 63.58 -17.32 11.75
CA PHE A 9 63.06 -18.67 11.57
C PHE A 9 63.13 -19.42 12.91
N ALA A 10 62.09 -20.21 13.25
CA ALA A 10 62.14 -21.36 14.16
C ALA A 10 60.86 -22.20 13.93
N LEU A 11 60.92 -23.33 13.20
CA LEU A 11 61.17 -24.71 13.63
C LEU A 11 60.18 -25.35 14.63
N SER A 12 59.52 -26.39 14.10
CA SER A 12 59.11 -27.67 14.69
C SER A 12 58.06 -27.74 15.81
N SER A 13 56.93 -28.37 15.48
CA SER A 13 56.53 -29.63 16.13
C SER A 13 55.63 -30.44 15.20
N LEU A 14 56.20 -31.51 14.65
CA LEU A 14 55.50 -32.57 13.93
C LEU A 14 54.89 -33.49 15.00
N ALA A 15 53.56 -33.59 15.07
CA ALA A 15 52.87 -34.62 15.83
C ALA A 15 52.04 -35.46 14.86
N LEU A 16 52.59 -36.62 14.49
CA LEU A 16 51.87 -37.72 13.87
C LEU A 16 51.06 -38.41 14.97
N ILE A 17 49.73 -38.30 14.93
CA ILE A 17 48.84 -39.28 15.54
C ILE A 17 47.98 -39.84 14.40
N SER A 18 48.24 -41.12 14.13
CA SER A 18 47.42 -42.00 13.30
C SER A 18 46.07 -42.23 13.99
N SER A 19 44.98 -41.94 13.29
CA SER A 19 43.66 -42.53 13.55
C SER A 19 43.04 -42.93 12.21
N CYS A 20 42.80 -44.22 12.07
CA CYS A 20 42.20 -44.85 10.91
C CYS A 20 40.71 -44.50 10.78
N GLY A 21 40.23 -44.34 9.54
CA GLY A 21 38.86 -44.67 9.14
C GLY A 21 37.76 -43.66 9.49
N ASP A 22 37.53 -42.69 8.62
CA ASP A 22 36.29 -42.57 7.82
C ASP A 22 36.36 -41.25 7.04
N SER A 23 36.96 -41.30 5.85
CA SER A 23 36.83 -40.22 4.88
C SER A 23 35.55 -40.44 4.08
N SER A 24 34.41 -40.19 4.70
CA SER A 24 33.30 -39.66 3.92
C SER A 24 33.73 -38.24 3.55
N PRO A 25 33.76 -37.84 2.26
CA PRO A 25 34.04 -36.46 1.92
C PRO A 25 32.96 -35.62 2.60
N SER A 26 33.32 -34.92 3.66
CA SER A 26 32.47 -33.90 4.26
C SER A 26 32.06 -33.00 3.11
N ALA A 27 30.78 -33.03 2.74
CA ALA A 27 30.23 -32.12 1.75
C ALA A 27 30.72 -30.70 2.10
N PRO A 28 31.09 -29.86 1.11
CA PRO A 28 31.55 -28.51 1.41
C PRO A 28 30.48 -27.83 2.27
N SER A 29 30.80 -27.61 3.54
CA SER A 29 29.90 -26.94 4.46
C SER A 29 29.81 -25.49 4.00
N LEU A 30 28.68 -25.11 3.41
CA LEU A 30 28.43 -23.70 3.14
C LEU A 30 28.52 -22.94 4.47
N THR A 31 29.27 -21.85 4.47
CA THR A 31 29.26 -20.90 5.58
C THR A 31 27.87 -20.27 5.65
N PRO A 32 27.24 -20.24 6.85
CA PRO A 32 25.99 -19.51 7.03
C PRO A 32 26.11 -18.06 6.57
N ALA A 33 25.02 -17.53 6.01
CA ALA A 33 24.89 -16.13 5.69
C ALA A 33 24.98 -15.28 6.97
N GLU A 34 25.36 -14.00 6.83
CA GLU A 34 25.48 -13.07 7.96
C GLU A 34 24.18 -12.97 8.77
N ARG A 35 23.03 -13.05 8.08
CA ARG A 35 21.72 -13.07 8.71
C ARG A 35 21.06 -14.43 8.54
N VAL A 36 20.53 -14.95 9.64
CA VAL A 36 19.76 -16.20 9.68
C VAL A 36 18.30 -15.86 9.88
N PHE A 37 17.44 -16.16 8.91
CA PHE A 37 16.00 -15.99 9.05
C PHE A 37 15.42 -16.93 10.10
N ALA A 38 14.36 -16.51 10.78
CA ALA A 38 13.63 -17.29 11.77
C ALA A 38 12.22 -17.66 11.26
N SER A 39 11.51 -18.48 12.03
CA SER A 39 10.07 -18.75 11.85
C SER A 39 9.68 -19.36 10.50
N GLY A 40 10.61 -20.00 9.79
CA GLY A 40 10.33 -20.71 8.55
C GLY A 40 9.89 -19.84 7.37
N LYS A 41 10.08 -18.52 7.44
CA LYS A 41 9.77 -17.56 6.37
C LYS A 41 11.03 -16.82 5.96
N VAL A 42 11.28 -16.70 4.65
CA VAL A 42 12.47 -16.04 4.11
C VAL A 42 12.15 -15.13 2.95
N TYR A 43 12.98 -14.12 2.70
CA TYR A 43 12.97 -13.40 1.43
C TYR A 43 14.39 -13.25 0.90
N PHE A 44 14.52 -13.12 -0.41
CA PHE A 44 15.78 -12.85 -1.09
C PHE A 44 15.50 -12.15 -2.41
N GLN A 45 16.49 -11.47 -2.97
CA GLN A 45 16.34 -10.86 -4.29
C GLN A 45 16.51 -11.91 -5.39
N ALA A 46 15.59 -11.93 -6.36
CA ALA A 46 15.66 -12.81 -7.52
C ALA A 46 16.98 -12.60 -8.27
N GLY A 47 17.61 -13.69 -8.69
CA GLY A 47 18.93 -13.65 -9.33
C GLY A 47 20.12 -13.43 -8.37
N THR A 48 19.91 -13.44 -7.05
CA THR A 48 21.01 -13.30 -6.08
C THR A 48 22.01 -14.44 -6.16
N GLU A 49 23.30 -14.11 -6.08
CA GLU A 49 24.39 -15.07 -5.91
C GLU A 49 24.84 -15.20 -4.45
N GLU A 50 24.17 -14.49 -3.54
CA GLU A 50 24.44 -14.56 -2.09
C GLU A 50 23.75 -15.78 -1.47
N ASN A 51 24.39 -16.36 -0.46
CA ASN A 51 23.79 -17.44 0.31
C ASN A 51 22.67 -16.91 1.21
N LEU A 52 21.72 -17.78 1.51
CA LEU A 52 20.62 -17.51 2.44
C LEU A 52 20.60 -18.57 3.53
N SER A 53 20.45 -18.14 4.79
CA SER A 53 20.35 -19.04 5.93
C SER A 53 19.03 -18.87 6.66
N ALA A 54 18.45 -19.98 7.13
CA ALA A 54 17.23 -20.00 7.91
C ALA A 54 17.32 -21.02 9.05
N SER A 55 16.90 -20.61 10.23
CA SER A 55 16.66 -21.49 11.38
C SER A 55 15.39 -22.29 11.11
N ILE A 56 15.54 -23.61 11.04
CA ILE A 56 14.43 -24.52 10.78
C ILE A 56 14.72 -25.90 11.36
N GLU A 57 13.78 -26.43 12.14
CA GLU A 57 13.86 -27.79 12.64
C GLU A 57 13.45 -28.80 11.55
N LEU A 58 14.39 -29.66 11.18
CA LEU A 58 14.17 -30.74 10.22
C LEU A 58 14.00 -32.10 10.93
N PRO A 59 13.03 -32.94 10.53
CA PRO A 59 12.74 -34.20 11.20
C PRO A 59 13.76 -35.32 10.93
N GLY A 60 14.77 -35.06 10.10
CA GLY A 60 15.76 -36.04 9.68
C GLY A 60 16.79 -35.46 8.71
N SER A 61 17.54 -36.34 8.05
CA SER A 61 18.60 -35.94 7.12
C SER A 61 18.02 -35.48 5.78
N ILE A 62 18.50 -34.37 5.24
CA ILE A 62 18.04 -33.85 3.94
C ILE A 62 18.38 -34.84 2.83
N THR A 63 17.36 -35.18 2.03
CA THR A 63 17.50 -36.02 0.83
C THR A 63 17.38 -35.20 -0.46
N SER A 64 16.59 -34.12 -0.46
CA SER A 64 16.54 -33.17 -1.58
C SER A 64 15.95 -31.82 -1.16
N ILE A 65 16.36 -30.76 -1.86
CA ILE A 65 15.77 -29.42 -1.78
C ILE A 65 15.35 -29.00 -3.18
N SER A 66 14.17 -28.38 -3.29
CA SER A 66 13.67 -27.88 -4.57
C SER A 66 12.74 -26.69 -4.40
N CYS A 67 12.68 -25.85 -5.42
CA CYS A 67 11.71 -24.77 -5.54
C CYS A 67 11.07 -24.85 -6.93
N GLY A 68 9.85 -25.39 -7.01
CA GLY A 68 9.19 -25.69 -8.28
C GLY A 68 10.00 -26.68 -9.12
N ARG A 69 10.54 -26.21 -10.26
CA ARG A 69 11.36 -27.03 -11.17
C ARG A 69 12.85 -27.01 -10.83
N SER A 70 13.30 -26.02 -10.07
CA SER A 70 14.70 -25.87 -9.67
C SER A 70 15.00 -26.84 -8.53
N LYS A 71 16.07 -27.62 -8.66
CA LYS A 71 16.54 -28.56 -7.63
C LYS A 71 17.93 -28.15 -7.21
N ALA A 72 18.19 -28.16 -5.90
CA ALA A 72 19.52 -27.90 -5.38
C ALA A 72 20.42 -29.10 -5.62
N GLU A 73 21.60 -28.88 -6.18
CA GLU A 73 22.63 -29.89 -6.40
C GLU A 73 23.42 -30.17 -5.12
N ALA A 74 24.21 -31.25 -5.14
CA ALA A 74 25.11 -31.56 -4.03
C ALA A 74 26.12 -30.42 -3.82
N GLY A 75 26.15 -29.84 -2.62
CA GLY A 75 26.98 -28.69 -2.26
C GLY A 75 26.29 -27.33 -2.36
N GLU A 76 25.05 -27.27 -2.88
CA GLU A 76 24.25 -26.03 -2.89
C GLU A 76 23.40 -25.85 -1.62
N TYR A 77 23.57 -26.73 -0.65
CA TYR A 77 22.98 -26.59 0.66
C TYR A 77 23.86 -27.21 1.74
N SER A 78 23.76 -26.67 2.96
CA SER A 78 24.29 -27.28 4.18
C SER A 78 23.24 -27.18 5.29
N TYR A 79 23.26 -28.13 6.22
CA TYR A 79 22.42 -28.08 7.41
C TYR A 79 23.26 -28.47 8.63
N ALA A 80 23.45 -27.53 9.53
CA ALA A 80 24.21 -27.70 10.76
C ALA A 80 23.59 -26.83 11.86
N ASP A 81 23.58 -27.34 13.09
CA ASP A 81 23.11 -26.60 14.28
C ASP A 81 21.71 -25.97 14.13
N GLY A 82 20.80 -26.68 13.44
CA GLY A 82 19.42 -26.20 13.21
C GLY A 82 19.30 -25.11 12.14
N ILE A 83 20.38 -24.81 11.42
CA ILE A 83 20.43 -23.79 10.38
C ILE A 83 20.58 -24.45 9.01
N LEU A 84 19.58 -24.24 8.15
CA LEU A 84 19.67 -24.54 6.73
C LEU A 84 20.31 -23.36 6.01
N THR A 85 21.39 -23.61 5.26
CA THR A 85 21.99 -22.62 4.35
C THR A 85 21.82 -23.09 2.92
N LEU A 86 21.29 -22.21 2.07
CA LEU A 86 21.11 -22.40 0.63
C LEU A 86 22.12 -21.54 -0.11
N ALA A 87 22.79 -22.13 -1.10
CA ALA A 87 23.75 -21.42 -1.92
C ALA A 87 23.05 -20.44 -2.88
N GLY A 88 23.68 -19.29 -3.11
CA GLY A 88 23.21 -18.35 -4.12
C GLY A 88 23.14 -18.95 -5.54
N SER A 89 23.96 -19.96 -5.84
CA SER A 89 23.89 -20.68 -7.12
C SER A 89 22.57 -21.42 -7.35
N PHE A 90 21.90 -21.86 -6.28
CA PHE A 90 20.54 -22.41 -6.35
C PHE A 90 19.49 -21.30 -6.37
N LEU A 91 19.67 -20.25 -5.56
CA LEU A 91 18.69 -19.16 -5.42
C LEU A 91 18.57 -18.30 -6.68
N LYS A 92 19.66 -18.06 -7.41
CA LYS A 92 19.65 -17.27 -8.65
C LYS A 92 18.73 -17.83 -9.73
N ASP A 93 18.47 -19.14 -9.69
CA ASP A 93 17.61 -19.84 -10.65
C ASP A 93 16.13 -19.85 -10.21
N ILE A 94 15.80 -19.23 -9.08
CA ILE A 94 14.43 -19.09 -8.58
C ILE A 94 13.86 -17.75 -9.06
N SER A 95 12.82 -17.80 -9.90
CA SER A 95 12.14 -16.60 -10.40
C SER A 95 11.49 -15.78 -9.29
N ALA A 96 11.13 -14.53 -9.57
CA ALA A 96 10.42 -13.69 -8.61
C ALA A 96 9.03 -14.24 -8.24
N GLY A 97 8.47 -13.76 -7.12
CA GLY A 97 7.15 -14.10 -6.58
C GLY A 97 7.20 -14.93 -5.30
N GLU A 98 6.01 -15.28 -4.81
CA GLU A 98 5.85 -16.21 -3.68
C GLU A 98 6.29 -17.63 -4.09
N LYS A 99 7.06 -18.28 -3.20
CA LYS A 99 7.69 -19.57 -3.43
C LYS A 99 7.57 -20.46 -2.21
N ASP A 100 7.54 -21.76 -2.48
CA ASP A 100 7.70 -22.80 -1.48
C ASP A 100 8.99 -23.55 -1.77
N ILE A 101 10.00 -23.37 -0.90
CA ILE A 101 11.21 -24.17 -0.94
C ILE A 101 10.93 -25.45 -0.17
N ARG A 102 10.76 -26.55 -0.91
CA ARG A 102 10.47 -27.86 -0.38
C ARG A 102 11.75 -28.56 0.04
N ILE A 103 11.81 -28.95 1.31
CA ILE A 103 12.91 -29.68 1.93
C ILE A 103 12.41 -31.09 2.24
N VAL A 104 12.89 -32.08 1.50
CA VAL A 104 12.59 -33.48 1.74
C VAL A 104 13.71 -34.08 2.58
N THR A 105 13.33 -34.80 3.62
CA THR A 105 14.22 -35.55 4.50
C THR A 105 13.87 -37.04 4.46
N ASP A 106 14.71 -37.88 5.05
CA ASP A 106 14.43 -39.31 5.25
C ASP A 106 13.24 -39.58 6.19
N ALA A 107 12.84 -38.61 7.02
CA ALA A 107 11.77 -38.73 8.01
C ALA A 107 10.52 -37.87 7.71
N GLY A 108 10.51 -37.07 6.65
CA GLY A 108 9.38 -36.21 6.30
C GLY A 108 9.69 -35.08 5.33
N THR A 109 8.72 -34.20 5.10
CA THR A 109 8.87 -33.00 4.28
C THR A 109 8.60 -31.75 5.12
N LYS A 110 9.42 -30.71 4.92
CA LYS A 110 9.20 -29.36 5.42
C LYS A 110 9.15 -28.39 4.25
N THR A 111 8.44 -27.28 4.44
CA THR A 111 8.39 -26.18 3.49
C THR A 111 8.91 -24.93 4.17
N LEU A 112 9.82 -24.24 3.49
CA LEU A 112 10.26 -22.90 3.83
C LEU A 112 9.53 -21.94 2.89
N SER A 113 8.61 -21.15 3.43
CA SER A 113 7.89 -20.14 2.63
C SER A 113 8.85 -19.01 2.30
N ALA A 114 8.97 -18.70 1.02
CA ALA A 114 9.94 -17.77 0.50
C ALA A 114 9.29 -16.69 -0.38
N LEU A 115 9.78 -15.47 -0.28
CA LEU A 115 9.46 -14.40 -1.22
C LEU A 115 10.71 -14.05 -2.03
N SER A 116 10.74 -14.48 -3.29
CA SER A 116 11.78 -14.08 -4.23
C SER A 116 11.41 -12.71 -4.79
N ALA A 117 12.02 -11.65 -4.28
CA ALA A 117 11.70 -10.28 -4.63
C ALA A 117 12.38 -9.89 -5.94
N THR A 118 11.65 -9.27 -6.87
CA THR A 118 12.25 -8.48 -7.96
C THR A 118 13.26 -7.49 -7.40
N LYS A 119 12.88 -6.81 -6.30
CA LYS A 119 13.74 -5.85 -5.63
C LYS A 119 13.47 -5.83 -4.13
N ILE A 120 14.53 -5.89 -3.33
CA ILE A 120 14.48 -5.49 -1.93
C ILE A 120 14.68 -3.97 -1.90
N ILE A 121 13.68 -3.24 -1.42
CA ILE A 121 13.65 -1.79 -1.40
C ILE A 121 14.25 -1.29 -0.09
N THR A 122 15.23 -0.40 -0.19
CA THR A 122 15.90 0.21 0.97
C THR A 122 15.98 1.73 0.87
N THR A 123 15.68 2.31 -0.29
CA THR A 123 15.78 3.75 -0.52
C THR A 123 14.49 4.32 -1.10
N ALA A 124 14.33 5.64 -1.00
CA ALA A 124 13.19 6.35 -1.59
C ALA A 124 13.10 6.17 -3.11
N GLN A 125 14.24 6.25 -3.79
CA GLN A 125 14.29 6.13 -5.25
C GLN A 125 13.89 4.72 -5.69
N GLU A 126 14.38 3.67 -5.03
CA GLU A 126 13.96 2.29 -5.33
C GLU A 126 12.45 2.08 -5.14
N PHE A 127 11.82 2.79 -4.18
CA PHE A 127 10.37 2.77 -4.02
C PHE A 127 9.65 3.49 -5.17
N GLN A 128 10.17 4.65 -5.61
CA GLN A 128 9.63 5.36 -6.77
C GLN A 128 9.81 4.55 -8.07
N ASP A 129 10.89 3.78 -8.17
CA ASP A 129 11.25 2.97 -9.34
C ASP A 129 10.33 1.73 -9.51
N ILE A 130 9.42 1.45 -8.57
CA ILE A 130 8.32 0.48 -8.77
C ILE A 130 7.55 0.79 -10.06
N ASN A 131 7.46 2.07 -10.44
CA ASN A 131 6.84 2.48 -11.72
C ASN A 131 7.54 1.93 -12.97
N SER A 132 8.74 1.35 -12.85
CA SER A 132 9.45 0.71 -13.95
C SER A 132 9.07 -0.77 -14.16
N ASP A 133 8.45 -1.41 -13.15
CA ASP A 133 8.01 -2.81 -13.21
C ASP A 133 6.78 -3.04 -12.32
N LEU A 134 5.62 -2.59 -12.77
CA LEU A 134 4.39 -2.61 -11.98
C LEU A 134 3.81 -4.02 -11.70
N ASP A 135 4.40 -5.06 -12.30
CA ASP A 135 4.08 -6.47 -12.08
C ASP A 135 5.08 -7.18 -11.12
N GLY A 136 6.09 -6.43 -10.64
CA GLY A 136 7.18 -6.95 -9.82
C GLY A 136 6.77 -7.38 -8.40
N THR A 137 7.65 -8.11 -7.74
CA THR A 137 7.52 -8.47 -6.32
C THR A 137 8.52 -7.66 -5.49
N TYR A 138 8.04 -6.92 -4.51
CA TYR A 138 8.81 -5.97 -3.74
C TYR A 138 8.74 -6.27 -2.26
N VAL A 139 9.87 -6.18 -1.57
CA VAL A 139 9.96 -6.33 -0.12
C VAL A 139 10.67 -5.11 0.44
N LEU A 140 10.08 -4.46 1.45
CA LEU A 140 10.79 -3.43 2.20
C LEU A 140 11.84 -4.10 3.08
N GLY A 141 13.12 -3.74 2.89
CA GLY A 141 14.21 -4.21 3.74
C GLY A 141 14.46 -3.35 4.98
N GLN A 142 13.80 -2.19 5.04
CA GLN A 142 13.83 -1.22 6.14
C GLN A 142 12.69 -0.19 5.96
N ASP A 143 12.55 0.71 6.92
CA ASP A 143 11.71 1.91 6.75
C ASP A 143 12.19 2.76 5.55
N ILE A 144 11.24 3.25 4.77
CA ILE A 144 11.48 4.06 3.57
C ILE A 144 11.04 5.49 3.81
N ASP A 145 11.99 6.41 3.84
CA ASP A 145 11.73 7.85 3.94
C ASP A 145 11.72 8.49 2.55
N LEU A 146 10.53 8.89 2.08
CA LEU A 146 10.31 9.48 0.76
C LEU A 146 10.58 11.00 0.71
N SER A 147 11.06 11.62 1.80
CA SER A 147 11.28 13.07 1.87
C SER A 147 12.34 13.60 0.89
N SER A 148 13.22 12.75 0.37
CA SER A 148 14.18 13.11 -0.68
C SER A 148 13.52 13.33 -2.05
N ILE A 149 12.26 12.90 -2.22
CA ILE A 149 11.47 13.09 -3.44
C ILE A 149 10.57 14.32 -3.22
N PRO A 150 10.81 15.46 -3.92
CA PRO A 150 10.09 16.71 -3.65
C PRO A 150 8.57 16.60 -3.80
N ASN A 151 8.13 15.87 -4.83
CA ASN A 151 6.76 15.45 -5.07
C ASN A 151 6.81 14.03 -5.65
N PHE A 152 6.30 13.07 -4.91
CA PHE A 152 6.25 11.66 -5.27
C PHE A 152 5.23 11.43 -6.37
N GLU A 153 5.68 10.79 -7.45
CA GLU A 153 4.84 10.40 -8.57
C GLU A 153 4.05 9.14 -8.18
N PRO A 154 2.71 9.12 -8.25
CA PRO A 154 1.91 7.95 -7.91
C PRO A 154 2.40 6.68 -8.62
N LEU A 155 2.22 5.53 -7.99
CA LEU A 155 2.54 4.23 -8.56
C LEU A 155 1.39 3.72 -9.43
N GLY A 156 1.70 3.27 -10.65
CA GLY A 156 0.70 2.89 -11.65
C GLY A 156 0.45 4.02 -12.65
N ARG A 157 -0.29 3.70 -13.72
CA ARG A 157 -0.58 4.61 -14.83
C ARG A 157 -2.00 4.40 -15.32
N TYR A 158 -2.82 5.44 -15.18
CA TYR A 158 -4.18 5.52 -15.67
C TYR A 158 -4.38 6.87 -16.35
N VAL A 159 -4.68 6.88 -17.65
CA VAL A 159 -4.94 8.09 -18.44
C VAL A 159 -6.44 8.32 -18.60
N SER A 160 -7.14 7.31 -19.11
CA SER A 160 -8.59 7.25 -19.26
C SER A 160 -9.05 5.79 -19.38
N GLU A 161 -10.35 5.51 -19.24
CA GLU A 161 -10.88 4.15 -19.30
C GLU A 161 -10.58 3.40 -20.60
N GLU A 162 -10.50 4.13 -21.73
CA GLU A 162 -10.27 3.57 -23.06
C GLU A 162 -8.78 3.48 -23.42
N ASP A 163 -7.88 4.04 -22.60
CA ASP A 163 -6.45 4.09 -22.92
C ASP A 163 -5.78 2.72 -22.72
N THR A 164 -5.34 2.11 -23.81
CA THR A 164 -4.66 0.80 -23.80
C THR A 164 -3.25 0.84 -23.20
N SER A 165 -2.69 2.03 -22.95
CA SER A 165 -1.38 2.21 -22.30
C SER A 165 -1.48 2.26 -20.77
N ASN A 166 -2.69 2.20 -20.23
CA ASN A 166 -2.91 2.02 -18.80
C ASN A 166 -2.14 0.79 -18.29
N HIS A 167 -1.43 0.96 -17.19
CA HIS A 167 -0.71 -0.11 -16.52
C HIS A 167 -0.79 0.15 -15.03
N TYR A 168 -1.60 -0.64 -14.34
CA TYR A 168 -1.82 -0.47 -12.89
C TYR A 168 -0.79 -1.27 -12.11
N PHE A 169 -0.68 -1.02 -10.80
CA PHE A 169 0.14 -1.88 -9.96
C PHE A 169 -0.52 -3.26 -9.83
N HIS A 170 0.06 -4.27 -10.46
CA HIS A 170 -0.36 -5.67 -10.46
C HIS A 170 0.60 -6.58 -9.66
N GLY A 171 1.69 -6.01 -9.18
CA GLY A 171 2.71 -6.69 -8.39
C GLY A 171 2.35 -6.91 -6.92
N ILE A 172 3.35 -7.29 -6.13
CA ILE A 172 3.24 -7.47 -4.67
C ILE A 172 4.15 -6.47 -3.99
N LEU A 173 3.61 -5.67 -3.06
CA LEU A 173 4.38 -4.91 -2.09
C LEU A 173 4.20 -5.52 -0.69
N GLU A 174 5.25 -6.18 -0.23
CA GLU A 174 5.38 -6.71 1.12
C GLU A 174 6.15 -5.71 1.99
N GLY A 175 5.46 -5.11 2.95
CA GLY A 175 6.04 -4.14 3.85
C GLY A 175 6.91 -4.74 4.95
N ASN A 176 6.76 -6.02 5.27
CA ASN A 176 7.45 -6.69 6.36
C ASN A 176 7.37 -5.92 7.71
N GLY A 177 6.27 -5.22 7.94
CA GLY A 177 6.08 -4.36 9.12
C GLY A 177 6.90 -3.07 9.11
N HIS A 178 7.58 -2.72 8.01
CA HIS A 178 8.28 -1.46 7.86
C HIS A 178 7.34 -0.29 7.52
N THR A 179 7.86 0.92 7.72
CA THR A 179 7.14 2.16 7.49
C THR A 179 7.55 2.83 6.19
N VAL A 180 6.59 3.19 5.35
CA VAL A 180 6.75 4.15 4.25
C VAL A 180 6.32 5.52 4.76
N LYS A 181 7.19 6.53 4.66
CA LYS A 181 6.94 7.84 5.28
C LYS A 181 7.33 9.06 4.48
N ASN A 182 6.75 10.20 4.87
CA ASN A 182 7.12 11.56 4.43
C ASN A 182 6.92 11.85 2.93
N ALA A 183 5.97 11.19 2.28
CA ALA A 183 5.63 11.49 0.89
C ALA A 183 4.74 12.73 0.75
N LYS A 184 5.00 13.52 -0.28
CA LYS A 184 4.04 14.48 -0.84
C LYS A 184 3.60 13.97 -2.19
N VAL A 185 2.31 13.70 -2.36
CA VAL A 185 1.72 13.23 -3.62
C VAL A 185 0.71 14.30 -4.05
N TYR A 186 1.22 15.40 -4.58
CA TYR A 186 0.40 16.56 -4.87
C TYR A 186 0.20 16.72 -6.35
N TRP A 187 -1.07 16.70 -6.74
CA TRP A 187 -1.48 17.10 -8.07
C TRP A 187 -1.37 18.63 -8.25
N SER A 188 -1.75 19.43 -7.24
CA SER A 188 -1.71 20.91 -7.28
C SER A 188 -1.04 21.55 -6.05
N ASP A 189 -0.70 22.84 -6.12
CA ASP A 189 -0.12 23.63 -5.02
C ASP A 189 -1.08 23.83 -3.83
N ASP A 190 -2.35 24.02 -4.13
CA ASP A 190 -3.42 24.31 -3.17
C ASP A 190 -4.72 23.66 -3.65
N VAL A 191 -5.58 23.30 -2.71
CA VAL A 191 -6.95 22.82 -2.95
C VAL A 191 -7.91 23.95 -3.36
N GLY A 192 -7.62 25.21 -3.03
CA GLY A 192 -8.44 26.39 -3.28
C GLY A 192 -8.18 27.12 -4.61
N ASN A 193 -7.08 26.81 -5.32
CA ASN A 193 -6.75 27.38 -6.64
C ASN A 193 -7.16 26.46 -7.80
N ASN A 194 -8.29 25.78 -7.63
CA ASN A 194 -8.81 24.75 -8.52
C ASN A 194 -9.12 25.24 -9.95
N LEU A 195 -9.00 26.54 -10.26
CA LEU A 195 -9.03 27.02 -11.65
C LEU A 195 -8.06 26.24 -12.58
N ASN A 196 -6.97 25.73 -12.01
CA ASN A 196 -5.99 24.86 -12.65
C ASN A 196 -6.53 23.47 -13.06
N VAL A 197 -7.53 22.93 -12.37
CA VAL A 197 -8.21 21.66 -12.68
C VAL A 197 -8.84 21.70 -14.06
N TYR A 198 -9.55 22.78 -14.36
CA TYR A 198 -10.35 22.89 -15.58
C TYR A 198 -9.55 23.46 -16.77
N ASN A 199 -8.36 24.01 -16.49
CA ASN A 199 -7.46 24.56 -17.50
C ASN A 199 -6.29 23.63 -17.85
N ASN A 200 -6.19 22.44 -17.23
CA ASN A 200 -5.04 21.52 -17.36
C ASN A 200 -3.68 22.21 -17.09
N THR A 201 -3.67 23.26 -16.29
CA THR A 201 -2.46 24.02 -15.92
C THR A 201 -2.11 23.71 -14.48
N GLY A 202 -0.84 23.43 -14.15
CA GLY A 202 -0.40 23.35 -12.74
C GLY A 202 -0.44 21.96 -12.09
N THR A 203 -0.40 20.89 -12.88
CA THR A 203 0.00 19.56 -12.37
C THR A 203 1.47 19.57 -11.95
N HIS A 204 1.79 19.01 -10.77
CA HIS A 204 3.18 18.78 -10.33
C HIS A 204 3.75 17.45 -10.79
N PHE A 205 2.92 16.62 -11.43
CA PHE A 205 3.29 15.31 -11.93
C PHE A 205 3.93 15.39 -13.31
N GLN A 206 4.97 14.59 -13.51
CA GLN A 206 5.70 14.51 -14.77
C GLN A 206 5.01 13.54 -15.73
N ASP A 207 4.54 12.39 -15.23
CA ASP A 207 3.83 11.40 -16.06
C ASP A 207 2.47 11.96 -16.50
N ILE A 208 2.15 11.78 -17.78
CA ILE A 208 0.89 12.20 -18.39
C ILE A 208 -0.32 11.53 -17.72
N ALA A 209 -0.17 10.29 -17.26
CA ALA A 209 -1.22 9.54 -16.58
C ALA A 209 -1.74 10.25 -15.31
N HIS A 210 -0.90 11.01 -14.62
CA HIS A 210 -1.27 11.65 -13.37
C HIS A 210 -1.72 13.10 -13.55
N LYS A 211 -1.56 13.68 -14.75
CA LYS A 211 -1.85 15.11 -14.99
C LYS A 211 -3.32 15.47 -14.83
N ASN A 212 -4.21 14.51 -15.01
CA ASN A 212 -5.64 14.69 -14.76
C ASN A 212 -5.96 14.75 -13.25
N GLY A 213 -5.06 14.31 -12.37
CA GLY A 213 -5.32 14.30 -10.92
C GLY A 213 -6.38 13.29 -10.50
N ASP A 214 -6.67 12.30 -11.33
CA ASP A 214 -7.65 11.26 -11.07
C ASP A 214 -7.03 10.07 -10.35
N ASN A 215 -7.80 9.48 -9.44
CA ASN A 215 -7.40 8.32 -8.63
C ASN A 215 -6.05 8.55 -7.93
N ILE A 216 -5.89 9.60 -7.13
CA ILE A 216 -4.59 9.93 -6.54
C ILE A 216 -4.45 9.33 -5.14
N GLY A 217 -3.39 8.55 -4.96
CA GLY A 217 -2.84 8.04 -3.71
C GLY A 217 -1.34 7.76 -3.90
N LEU A 218 -0.69 7.09 -2.94
CA LEU A 218 0.65 6.54 -3.22
C LEU A 218 0.62 5.63 -4.44
N PHE A 219 -0.45 4.85 -4.59
CA PHE A 219 -0.82 4.18 -5.82
C PHE A 219 -1.92 4.96 -6.52
N GLN A 220 -1.80 5.15 -7.83
CA GLN A 220 -2.92 5.66 -8.60
C GLN A 220 -4.05 4.62 -8.59
N ILE A 221 -3.74 3.43 -9.14
CA ILE A 221 -4.62 2.27 -9.14
C ILE A 221 -3.82 1.02 -8.74
N ILE A 222 -4.31 0.30 -7.73
CA ILE A 222 -3.88 -1.07 -7.45
C ILE A 222 -4.78 -1.99 -8.28
N GLY A 223 -4.22 -2.59 -9.34
CA GLY A 223 -4.95 -3.46 -10.28
C GLY A 223 -5.39 -4.77 -9.64
N SER A 224 -6.24 -5.55 -10.31
CA SER A 224 -6.89 -6.75 -9.75
C SER A 224 -5.96 -7.86 -9.26
N ALA A 225 -4.73 -7.92 -9.76
CA ALA A 225 -3.69 -8.84 -9.30
C ALA A 225 -2.77 -8.23 -8.22
N GLY A 226 -2.84 -6.90 -8.05
CA GLY A 226 -1.98 -6.16 -7.14
C GLY A 226 -2.26 -6.46 -5.68
N VAL A 227 -1.19 -6.62 -4.90
CA VAL A 227 -1.26 -6.89 -3.47
C VAL A 227 -0.37 -5.90 -2.71
N VAL A 228 -0.92 -5.21 -1.72
CA VAL A 228 -0.12 -4.41 -0.76
C VAL A 228 -0.41 -4.90 0.64
N ARG A 229 0.63 -5.33 1.37
CA ARG A 229 0.44 -5.92 2.70
C ARG A 229 1.54 -5.61 3.69
N ASN A 230 1.19 -5.65 4.98
CA ASN A 230 2.13 -5.50 6.09
C ASN A 230 2.93 -4.19 6.04
N VAL A 231 2.30 -3.08 5.59
CA VAL A 231 2.94 -1.76 5.47
C VAL A 231 2.37 -0.80 6.51
N ASN A 232 3.25 -0.05 7.19
CA ASN A 232 2.85 1.14 7.93
C ASN A 232 3.01 2.40 7.06
N PHE A 233 1.98 3.24 6.98
CA PHE A 233 2.01 4.53 6.28
C PHE A 233 2.01 5.67 7.28
N SER A 234 3.03 6.54 7.20
CA SER A 234 3.22 7.66 8.12
C SER A 234 3.52 8.96 7.39
N ASN A 235 2.88 10.06 7.77
CA ASN A 235 3.11 11.39 7.18
C ASN A 235 3.04 11.39 5.64
N ILE A 236 2.12 10.60 5.10
CA ILE A 236 1.82 10.56 3.66
C ILE A 236 0.76 11.62 3.39
N LYS A 237 1.10 12.59 2.53
CA LYS A 237 0.21 13.70 2.20
C LYS A 237 -0.19 13.60 0.74
N VAL A 238 -1.46 13.33 0.52
CA VAL A 238 -2.03 13.14 -0.81
C VAL A 238 -2.95 14.29 -1.15
N ARG A 239 -2.81 14.85 -2.35
CA ARG A 239 -3.71 15.85 -2.90
C ARG A 239 -4.04 15.51 -4.34
N GLY A 240 -5.26 15.07 -4.61
CA GLY A 240 -5.75 14.78 -5.95
C GLY A 240 -6.85 15.74 -6.40
N ARG A 241 -7.43 15.46 -7.57
CA ARG A 241 -8.57 16.20 -8.14
C ARG A 241 -9.91 15.58 -7.75
N THR A 242 -10.10 14.27 -7.95
CA THR A 242 -11.45 13.64 -8.00
C THR A 242 -11.67 12.44 -7.09
N ILE A 243 -10.69 11.56 -7.01
CA ILE A 243 -10.77 10.30 -6.25
C ILE A 243 -9.48 10.22 -5.48
N VAL A 244 -9.56 10.23 -4.14
CA VAL A 244 -8.38 10.40 -3.29
C VAL A 244 -8.40 9.45 -2.11
N GLY A 245 -7.26 8.78 -1.89
CA GLY A 245 -6.98 7.99 -0.69
C GLY A 245 -5.49 7.97 -0.39
N VAL A 246 -5.10 7.78 0.88
CA VAL A 246 -3.67 7.77 1.25
C VAL A 246 -2.92 6.62 0.57
N ILE A 247 -3.50 5.41 0.60
CA ILE A 247 -2.88 4.23 0.00
C ILE A 247 -3.09 4.26 -1.50
N ALA A 248 -4.36 4.30 -1.94
CA ALA A 248 -4.67 4.33 -3.36
C ALA A 248 -5.84 5.25 -3.67
N GLY A 249 -5.82 5.85 -4.87
CA GLY A 249 -7.01 6.43 -5.44
C GLY A 249 -8.07 5.36 -5.67
N ASN A 250 -7.72 4.30 -6.41
CA ASN A 250 -8.61 3.18 -6.68
C ASN A 250 -7.94 1.83 -6.33
N LEU A 251 -8.62 1.04 -5.51
CA LEU A 251 -8.24 -0.33 -5.18
C LEU A 251 -9.10 -1.34 -5.95
N ALA A 252 -8.56 -1.93 -7.00
CA ALA A 252 -9.16 -3.09 -7.69
C ALA A 252 -8.52 -4.43 -7.26
N GLY A 253 -7.34 -4.41 -6.64
CA GLY A 253 -6.63 -5.57 -6.10
C GLY A 253 -6.90 -5.82 -4.62
N THR A 254 -5.88 -6.22 -3.86
CA THR A 254 -6.00 -6.56 -2.43
C THR A 254 -5.05 -5.74 -1.56
N VAL A 255 -5.56 -5.16 -0.47
CA VAL A 255 -4.75 -4.49 0.56
C VAL A 255 -5.09 -5.04 1.93
N TYR A 256 -4.09 -5.46 2.70
CA TYR A 256 -4.35 -5.98 4.03
C TYR A 256 -3.19 -5.85 5.01
N ASN A 257 -3.51 -5.95 6.29
CA ASN A 257 -2.53 -5.82 7.36
C ASN A 257 -1.73 -4.50 7.22
N CYS A 258 -2.41 -3.37 7.10
CA CYS A 258 -1.75 -2.07 6.90
C CYS A 258 -2.23 -1.06 7.94
N THR A 259 -1.39 -0.07 8.26
CA THR A 259 -1.79 1.06 9.12
C THR A 259 -1.61 2.39 8.40
N ILE A 260 -2.50 3.33 8.63
CA ILE A 260 -2.35 4.75 8.28
C ILE A 260 -2.39 5.53 9.59
N ASP A 261 -1.30 6.21 9.92
CA ASP A 261 -1.24 6.98 11.17
C ASP A 261 -1.95 8.35 11.07
N GLU A 262 -2.10 9.02 12.21
CA GLU A 262 -2.80 10.31 12.30
C GLU A 262 -2.04 11.49 11.63
N SER A 263 -0.76 11.29 11.28
CA SER A 263 0.06 12.33 10.63
C SER A 263 -0.13 12.39 9.12
N CYS A 264 -0.79 11.40 8.53
CA CYS A 264 -1.17 11.40 7.13
C CYS A 264 -2.22 12.49 6.82
N LYS A 265 -2.40 12.79 5.53
CA LYS A 265 -3.39 13.76 5.06
C LYS A 265 -3.91 13.36 3.69
N ALA A 266 -5.23 13.45 3.49
CA ALA A 266 -5.85 13.36 2.17
C ALA A 266 -6.62 14.64 1.86
N GLU A 267 -6.37 15.16 0.66
CA GLU A 267 -6.92 16.40 0.17
C GLU A 267 -7.46 16.20 -1.24
N MET A 268 -8.62 16.77 -1.54
CA MET A 268 -9.22 16.68 -2.86
C MET A 268 -9.57 18.07 -3.37
N GLY A 269 -9.10 18.36 -4.59
CA GLY A 269 -9.31 19.60 -5.30
C GLY A 269 -10.79 19.86 -5.53
N THR A 270 -11.44 19.06 -6.38
CA THR A 270 -12.90 18.89 -6.59
C THR A 270 -13.19 18.14 -7.89
N HIS A 271 -14.27 17.35 -7.87
CA HIS A 271 -15.09 16.97 -9.03
C HIS A 271 -16.28 16.18 -8.49
N PHE A 272 -17.48 16.74 -8.52
CA PHE A 272 -18.72 16.05 -8.13
C PHE A 272 -19.69 16.07 -9.32
N TYR A 273 -19.24 15.62 -10.49
CA TYR A 273 -20.16 15.42 -11.63
C TYR A 273 -21.05 14.19 -11.44
N ASP A 274 -20.53 13.21 -10.72
CA ASP A 274 -21.19 11.95 -10.38
C ASP A 274 -20.94 11.60 -8.91
N ASP A 275 -21.74 10.67 -8.40
CA ASP A 275 -21.70 10.27 -6.99
C ASP A 275 -20.53 9.28 -6.69
N ASP A 276 -19.53 9.25 -7.57
CA ASP A 276 -18.48 8.23 -7.67
C ASP A 276 -17.10 8.81 -7.33
N CYS A 277 -16.90 10.11 -7.60
CA CYS A 277 -15.71 10.87 -7.22
C CYS A 277 -15.68 11.20 -5.71
N ASN A 278 -15.12 10.30 -4.90
CA ASN A 278 -15.10 10.41 -3.44
C ASN A 278 -13.68 10.37 -2.85
N MET A 279 -13.53 10.95 -1.66
CA MET A 279 -12.32 10.89 -0.85
C MET A 279 -12.54 9.97 0.36
N GLY A 280 -11.64 9.00 0.54
CA GLY A 280 -11.56 8.19 1.74
C GLY A 280 -10.21 8.32 2.42
N GLY A 281 -10.14 8.05 3.72
CA GLY A 281 -8.86 8.11 4.42
C GLY A 281 -7.81 7.12 3.89
N ALA A 282 -8.23 5.90 3.55
CA ALA A 282 -7.36 4.87 2.98
C ALA A 282 -7.46 4.81 1.46
N PHE A 283 -8.69 4.81 0.94
CA PHE A 283 -8.98 4.60 -0.48
C PHE A 283 -10.02 5.60 -0.97
N GLY A 284 -9.81 6.18 -2.15
CA GLY A 284 -10.88 6.93 -2.82
C GLY A 284 -12.02 5.99 -3.22
N ILE A 285 -11.68 4.92 -3.94
CA ILE A 285 -12.58 3.86 -4.38
C ILE A 285 -11.99 2.48 -4.03
N VAL A 286 -12.85 1.57 -3.61
CA VAL A 286 -12.60 0.12 -3.65
C VAL A 286 -13.46 -0.46 -4.80
N GLY A 287 -12.81 -0.79 -5.91
CA GLY A 287 -13.39 -1.34 -7.13
C GLY A 287 -14.11 -2.67 -6.89
N ALA A 288 -14.92 -3.13 -7.85
CA ALA A 288 -15.73 -4.34 -7.71
C ALA A 288 -14.91 -5.61 -7.40
N SER A 289 -13.68 -5.71 -7.93
CA SER A 289 -12.73 -6.79 -7.61
C SER A 289 -11.86 -6.49 -6.38
N GLY A 290 -11.97 -5.28 -5.83
CA GLY A 290 -11.13 -4.76 -4.76
C GLY A 290 -11.46 -5.38 -3.41
N ASN A 291 -10.43 -5.69 -2.63
CA ASN A 291 -10.55 -6.27 -1.29
C ASN A 291 -9.64 -5.53 -0.31
N ALA A 292 -10.20 -4.99 0.76
CA ALA A 292 -9.42 -4.42 1.86
C ALA A 292 -9.78 -5.08 3.19
N TYR A 293 -8.80 -5.59 3.95
CA TYR A 293 -9.07 -6.17 5.26
C TYR A 293 -7.95 -6.01 6.27
N ASN A 294 -8.31 -5.97 7.55
CA ASN A 294 -7.36 -5.74 8.65
C ASN A 294 -6.52 -4.48 8.41
N VAL A 295 -7.14 -3.38 8.00
CA VAL A 295 -6.47 -2.09 7.81
C VAL A 295 -6.93 -1.12 8.89
N ILE A 296 -5.99 -0.45 9.54
CA ILE A 296 -6.27 0.52 10.61
C ILE A 296 -5.94 1.92 10.10
N SER A 297 -6.93 2.81 10.03
CA SER A 297 -6.76 4.22 9.68
C SER A 297 -7.00 5.12 10.90
N SER A 298 -5.94 5.76 11.38
CA SER A 298 -6.01 6.80 12.43
C SER A 298 -6.15 8.21 11.86
N LEU A 299 -6.25 8.33 10.53
CA LEU A 299 -6.36 9.59 9.80
C LEU A 299 -7.63 10.34 10.19
N THR A 300 -7.49 11.63 10.53
CA THR A 300 -8.63 12.55 10.67
C THR A 300 -8.50 13.80 9.81
N SER A 301 -7.37 13.97 9.11
CA SER A 301 -7.10 15.14 8.27
C SER A 301 -7.58 14.93 6.84
N LEU A 302 -8.89 15.07 6.63
CA LEU A 302 -9.54 15.09 5.32
C LEU A 302 -9.94 16.52 4.94
N THR A 303 -9.58 16.99 3.75
CA THR A 303 -9.93 18.34 3.29
C THR A 303 -10.45 18.31 1.86
N LEU A 304 -11.66 18.83 1.64
CA LEU A 304 -12.13 19.21 0.31
C LEU A 304 -11.69 20.64 0.01
N GLY A 305 -11.40 20.94 -1.25
CA GLY A 305 -11.18 22.30 -1.73
C GLY A 305 -12.31 23.21 -1.26
N GLY A 306 -11.93 24.25 -0.52
CA GLY A 306 -12.84 25.26 0.01
C GLY A 306 -12.83 26.54 -0.85
N ARG A 307 -13.78 27.44 -0.55
CA ARG A 307 -13.82 28.81 -1.09
C ARG A 307 -12.43 29.44 -1.07
N GLY A 308 -11.94 29.85 -2.25
CA GLY A 308 -10.61 30.44 -2.43
C GLY A 308 -10.31 31.52 -1.39
N ALA A 309 -9.08 31.53 -0.87
CA ALA A 309 -8.64 32.50 0.11
C ALA A 309 -8.83 33.94 -0.41
N GLY A 310 -9.78 34.67 0.17
CA GLY A 310 -9.90 36.12 0.00
C GLY A 310 -10.61 36.62 -1.26
N ASN A 311 -11.24 35.74 -2.04
CA ASN A 311 -12.15 36.16 -3.11
C ASN A 311 -13.35 35.22 -3.10
N ASP A 312 -14.53 35.76 -2.79
CA ASP A 312 -15.79 35.01 -2.78
C ASP A 312 -16.09 34.37 -4.16
N ASP A 313 -15.32 34.69 -5.20
CA ASP A 313 -15.49 34.29 -6.60
C ASP A 313 -14.53 33.18 -7.10
N LEU A 314 -13.66 32.61 -6.26
CA LEU A 314 -12.63 31.64 -6.70
C LEU A 314 -12.74 30.23 -6.09
N GLY A 315 -13.80 29.96 -5.31
CA GLY A 315 -14.08 28.65 -4.76
C GLY A 315 -14.76 27.70 -5.74
N VAL A 316 -14.44 26.41 -5.67
CA VAL A 316 -15.33 25.39 -6.22
C VAL A 316 -16.55 25.32 -5.31
N TYR A 317 -17.73 25.61 -5.84
CA TYR A 317 -18.91 25.54 -5.00
C TYR A 317 -19.37 24.09 -4.91
N CYS A 318 -19.72 23.64 -3.72
CA CYS A 318 -20.88 22.78 -3.67
C CYS A 318 -22.12 23.69 -3.80
N ASP A 319 -23.02 23.45 -4.76
CA ASP A 319 -24.32 24.14 -4.82
C ASP A 319 -25.16 23.66 -3.63
N TYR A 320 -25.02 24.39 -2.52
CA TYR A 320 -25.67 24.13 -1.25
C TYR A 320 -27.11 24.67 -1.28
N ASP A 321 -28.06 23.89 -0.76
CA ASP A 321 -29.50 24.17 -0.75
C ASP A 321 -30.12 24.35 -2.15
N ASP A 322 -29.56 23.69 -3.18
CA ASP A 322 -30.05 23.80 -4.57
C ASP A 322 -30.17 25.27 -5.07
N LYS A 323 -29.35 26.19 -4.53
CA LYS A 323 -29.44 27.63 -4.79
C LYS A 323 -29.29 27.97 -6.27
N TYR A 324 -28.53 27.17 -7.02
CA TYR A 324 -28.29 27.35 -8.46
C TYR A 324 -29.15 26.42 -9.34
N LYS A 325 -30.05 25.62 -8.76
CA LYS A 325 -30.93 24.66 -9.47
C LYS A 325 -31.87 25.31 -10.50
N THR A 326 -32.31 26.54 -10.27
CA THR A 326 -33.25 27.26 -11.14
C THR A 326 -32.57 28.21 -12.12
N GLU A 327 -31.25 28.41 -12.01
CA GLU A 327 -30.52 29.14 -13.03
C GLU A 327 -30.46 28.26 -14.30
N SER A 328 -30.75 28.85 -15.45
CA SER A 328 -30.99 28.12 -16.70
C SER A 328 -29.77 27.26 -17.09
N GLY A 329 -29.88 25.93 -16.88
CA GLY A 329 -28.88 24.92 -17.27
C GLY A 329 -28.58 23.82 -16.23
N GLY A 330 -29.22 23.81 -15.04
CA GLY A 330 -28.94 22.90 -13.93
C GLY A 330 -28.33 21.52 -14.24
N ASN A 331 -27.14 21.28 -13.65
CA ASN A 331 -26.13 20.24 -13.84
C ASN A 331 -24.97 20.67 -14.78
N GLY A 332 -23.75 20.69 -14.25
CA GLY A 332 -22.54 21.23 -14.90
C GLY A 332 -22.11 20.56 -16.22
N TRP A 333 -22.95 19.70 -16.81
CA TRP A 333 -22.70 18.96 -18.05
C TRP A 333 -23.32 19.63 -19.29
N ASP A 334 -24.38 20.46 -19.13
CA ASP A 334 -25.18 20.94 -20.27
C ASP A 334 -24.77 22.31 -20.83
N HIS A 335 -23.79 22.96 -20.21
CA HIS A 335 -23.61 24.39 -20.41
C HIS A 335 -22.89 24.73 -21.71
N GLN A 336 -23.68 25.00 -22.74
CA GLN A 336 -23.24 25.71 -23.93
C GLN A 336 -22.65 27.07 -23.54
N THR A 337 -21.65 27.50 -24.32
CA THR A 337 -20.55 28.39 -23.95
C THR A 337 -20.87 29.85 -23.59
N ASP A 338 -22.13 30.26 -23.53
CA ASP A 338 -22.48 31.67 -23.80
C ASP A 338 -23.25 32.40 -22.68
N ASN A 339 -23.13 32.00 -21.41
CA ASN A 339 -23.62 32.85 -20.30
C ASN A 339 -22.48 33.74 -19.74
N PRO A 340 -22.51 35.06 -19.97
CA PRO A 340 -21.45 35.98 -19.54
C PRO A 340 -21.50 36.37 -18.05
N ASP A 341 -22.57 36.02 -17.33
CA ASP A 341 -22.84 36.63 -16.01
C ASP A 341 -22.24 35.86 -14.82
N CYS A 342 -21.72 34.63 -15.00
CA CYS A 342 -20.92 33.96 -13.97
C CYS A 342 -20.18 32.75 -14.57
N ASN A 343 -18.85 32.86 -14.72
CA ASN A 343 -18.00 31.77 -15.23
C ASN A 343 -17.78 30.63 -14.21
N TRP A 344 -18.33 30.76 -13.00
CA TRP A 344 -17.93 29.96 -11.84
C TRP A 344 -18.92 28.83 -11.49
N TRP A 345 -20.23 28.95 -11.83
CA TRP A 345 -21.23 27.91 -11.51
C TRP A 345 -21.10 26.62 -12.33
N LYS A 346 -20.38 26.64 -13.45
CA LYS A 346 -20.12 25.46 -14.30
C LYS A 346 -19.33 24.35 -13.60
N PHE A 347 -18.69 24.68 -12.49
CA PHE A 347 -17.75 23.80 -11.79
C PHE A 347 -18.28 23.34 -10.43
N CYS A 348 -19.54 23.64 -10.14
CA CYS A 348 -20.10 23.41 -8.83
C CYS A 348 -20.69 22.01 -8.69
N GLY A 349 -20.25 21.27 -7.67
CA GLY A 349 -20.86 19.99 -7.29
C GLY A 349 -22.19 20.23 -6.60
N VAL A 350 -23.30 19.66 -7.05
CA VAL A 350 -24.59 19.95 -6.40
C VAL A 350 -24.71 19.19 -5.08
N ASP A 351 -24.88 19.88 -3.94
CA ASP A 351 -25.40 19.26 -2.71
C ASP A 351 -26.91 19.14 -2.93
N LYS A 352 -27.32 18.08 -3.64
CA LYS A 352 -28.72 17.90 -3.99
C LYS A 352 -29.48 17.69 -2.66
N GLU A 353 -30.47 18.51 -2.33
CA GLU A 353 -31.30 18.25 -1.14
C GLU A 353 -32.55 17.42 -1.47
N ASP A 354 -32.97 17.35 -2.73
CA ASP A 354 -34.22 16.69 -3.12
C ASP A 354 -34.05 15.19 -3.47
N GLY A 355 -34.06 14.35 -2.43
CA GLY A 355 -34.64 13.00 -2.46
C GLY A 355 -33.89 11.88 -3.20
N LYS A 356 -32.74 12.15 -3.83
CA LYS A 356 -31.85 11.14 -4.46
C LYS A 356 -30.43 11.10 -3.86
N VAL A 357 -30.23 11.60 -2.63
CA VAL A 357 -28.93 12.20 -2.24
C VAL A 357 -28.40 11.67 -0.91
N LEU A 358 -28.92 10.53 -0.52
CA LEU A 358 -28.39 9.80 0.61
C LEU A 358 -27.36 8.79 0.08
N ASP A 359 -26.21 8.75 0.73
CA ASP A 359 -25.25 7.66 0.57
C ASP A 359 -25.92 6.32 0.95
N SER A 360 -25.19 5.20 0.82
CA SER A 360 -25.73 3.88 1.21
C SER A 360 -26.17 3.81 2.68
N ASN A 361 -25.72 4.75 3.51
CA ASN A 361 -25.99 4.83 4.94
C ASN A 361 -27.19 5.73 5.26
N GLY A 362 -27.85 6.29 4.26
CA GLY A 362 -28.97 7.20 4.50
C GLY A 362 -28.52 8.61 4.91
N ALA A 363 -27.25 8.98 4.71
CA ALA A 363 -26.69 10.28 5.07
C ALA A 363 -26.41 11.14 3.83
N PRO A 364 -26.50 12.48 3.91
CA PRO A 364 -26.11 13.36 2.80
C PRO A 364 -24.66 13.09 2.37
N SER A 365 -24.47 12.61 1.14
CA SER A 365 -23.13 12.29 0.62
C SER A 365 -22.34 13.57 0.42
N ASN A 366 -21.37 13.82 1.29
CA ASN A 366 -20.47 14.97 1.20
C ASN A 366 -19.11 14.63 0.54
N GLY A 367 -18.95 13.39 0.05
CA GLY A 367 -17.73 12.93 -0.61
C GLY A 367 -16.51 12.75 0.28
N GLN A 368 -16.66 12.75 1.62
CA GLN A 368 -15.56 12.51 2.55
C GLN A 368 -15.90 11.37 3.52
N TYR A 369 -15.01 10.39 3.62
CA TYR A 369 -15.21 9.22 4.44
C TYR A 369 -13.93 8.86 5.20
N ALA A 370 -14.05 8.37 6.43
CA ALA A 370 -12.90 8.09 7.29
C ALA A 370 -11.99 6.98 6.73
N PHE A 371 -12.54 6.09 5.90
CA PHE A 371 -11.82 4.94 5.37
C PHE A 371 -11.90 4.84 3.83
N VAL A 372 -13.10 4.64 3.28
CA VAL A 372 -13.29 4.41 1.84
C VAL A 372 -14.32 5.38 1.28
N GLY A 373 -13.96 6.10 0.21
CA GLY A 373 -14.85 7.06 -0.43
C GLY A 373 -16.07 6.40 -1.08
N LYS A 374 -15.86 5.33 -1.85
CA LYS A 374 -16.92 4.46 -2.39
C LYS A 374 -16.46 3.01 -2.48
N CYS A 375 -17.31 2.08 -2.08
CA CYS A 375 -17.05 0.65 -2.11
C CYS A 375 -17.98 -0.06 -3.10
N TRP A 376 -17.39 -0.69 -4.11
CA TRP A 376 -18.03 -1.65 -5.01
C TRP A 376 -17.57 -3.10 -4.74
N GLY A 377 -16.39 -3.28 -4.17
CA GLY A 377 -15.83 -4.58 -3.78
C GLY A 377 -16.11 -4.93 -2.33
N LYS A 378 -15.11 -5.44 -1.61
CA LYS A 378 -15.25 -5.87 -0.22
C LYS A 378 -14.28 -5.13 0.69
N VAL A 379 -14.79 -4.56 1.77
CA VAL A 379 -13.99 -4.07 2.89
C VAL A 379 -14.45 -4.80 4.14
N SER A 380 -13.53 -5.48 4.83
CA SER A 380 -13.89 -6.32 5.98
C SER A 380 -12.90 -6.18 7.13
N HIS A 381 -13.38 -6.14 8.37
CA HIS A 381 -12.54 -6.07 9.57
C HIS A 381 -11.55 -4.87 9.55
N CYS A 382 -11.95 -3.76 8.94
CA CYS A 382 -11.16 -2.53 8.91
C CYS A 382 -11.60 -1.58 10.01
N VAL A 383 -10.67 -0.80 10.54
CA VAL A 383 -10.92 0.15 11.64
C VAL A 383 -10.53 1.55 11.19
N ALA A 384 -11.41 2.51 11.41
CA ALA A 384 -11.14 3.92 11.16
C ALA A 384 -11.43 4.77 12.39
N ARG A 385 -10.64 5.83 12.57
CA ARG A 385 -10.88 6.80 13.63
C ARG A 385 -12.10 7.67 13.29
N SER A 386 -13.03 7.76 14.22
CA SER A 386 -14.13 8.73 14.21
C SER A 386 -13.61 10.14 14.48
N PHE A 387 -14.22 11.11 13.81
CA PHE A 387 -14.01 12.53 14.06
C PHE A 387 -15.21 13.33 13.55
N THR A 388 -15.29 14.58 13.97
CA THR A 388 -16.21 15.55 13.39
C THR A 388 -15.46 16.40 12.39
N TYR A 389 -16.12 16.76 11.31
CA TYR A 389 -15.62 17.69 10.33
C TYR A 389 -16.66 18.78 10.09
N ALA A 390 -16.21 19.94 9.62
CA ALA A 390 -17.08 20.97 9.11
C ALA A 390 -16.95 20.96 7.58
N PRO A 391 -17.97 20.48 6.84
CA PRO A 391 -18.01 20.69 5.40
C PRO A 391 -18.10 22.19 5.10
N MET A 392 -18.13 22.55 3.82
CA MET A 392 -18.08 23.94 3.36
C MET A 392 -19.17 24.86 3.95
N ASN A 393 -20.30 24.32 4.41
CA ASN A 393 -21.36 25.09 5.08
C ASN A 393 -21.02 25.45 6.55
N GLY A 394 -19.85 25.06 7.05
CA GLY A 394 -19.39 25.31 8.41
C GLY A 394 -20.12 24.52 9.50
N SER A 395 -21.10 23.69 9.15
CA SER A 395 -21.90 22.94 10.10
C SER A 395 -21.17 21.66 10.51
N SER A 396 -20.87 21.48 11.78
CA SER A 396 -20.21 20.27 12.26
C SER A 396 -21.06 19.02 11.96
N ARG A 397 -20.45 18.02 11.33
CA ARG A 397 -21.04 16.71 11.03
C ARG A 397 -20.11 15.60 11.50
N SER A 398 -20.67 14.45 11.86
CA SER A 398 -19.90 13.24 12.15
C SER A 398 -19.44 12.61 10.85
N ILE A 399 -18.19 12.14 10.78
CA ILE A 399 -17.70 11.37 9.64
C ILE A 399 -18.37 9.99 9.58
N HIS A 400 -18.54 9.45 8.37
CA HIS A 400 -18.92 8.05 8.16
C HIS A 400 -17.70 7.21 7.80
N PHE A 401 -17.77 5.89 8.03
CA PHE A 401 -16.68 4.97 7.69
C PHE A 401 -16.42 4.96 6.17
N GLY A 402 -17.48 4.79 5.40
CA GLY A 402 -17.50 4.70 3.94
C GLY A 402 -18.92 4.49 3.44
N GLN A 403 -19.11 4.39 2.13
CA GLN A 403 -20.39 4.05 1.51
C GLN A 403 -20.23 2.89 0.51
N THR A 404 -21.26 2.06 0.40
CA THR A 404 -21.40 1.08 -0.68
C THR A 404 -22.14 1.69 -1.88
N HIS A 405 -22.18 0.98 -3.00
CA HIS A 405 -23.06 1.36 -4.10
C HIS A 405 -24.47 0.82 -3.83
N LYS A 406 -25.42 1.74 -3.70
CA LYS A 406 -26.85 1.44 -3.69
C LYS A 406 -27.47 1.88 -5.01
N GLY A 407 -27.98 0.97 -5.82
CA GLY A 407 -28.58 1.23 -7.13
C GLY A 407 -29.80 2.14 -7.01
N GLU A 408 -30.65 1.93 -5.99
CA GLU A 408 -31.84 2.77 -5.76
C GLU A 408 -31.52 4.23 -5.43
N ASN A 409 -30.37 4.50 -4.82
CA ASN A 409 -29.93 5.87 -4.55
C ASN A 409 -29.21 6.48 -5.77
N LYS A 410 -28.76 5.65 -6.72
CA LYS A 410 -27.84 6.04 -7.80
C LYS A 410 -28.18 5.38 -9.15
N PRO A 411 -29.36 5.67 -9.74
CA PRO A 411 -29.84 4.98 -10.94
C PRO A 411 -28.98 5.22 -12.19
N THR A 412 -28.14 6.26 -12.19
CA THR A 412 -27.24 6.59 -13.33
C THR A 412 -25.89 5.87 -13.28
N SER A 413 -25.47 5.33 -12.12
CA SER A 413 -24.18 4.61 -11.99
C SER A 413 -24.34 3.08 -12.08
N GLY A 414 -25.55 2.61 -12.40
CA GLY A 414 -25.92 1.19 -12.45
C GLY A 414 -27.12 0.88 -11.54
N GLU A 415 -28.01 0.03 -12.01
CA GLU A 415 -29.25 -0.35 -11.31
C GLU A 415 -29.04 -1.40 -10.20
N SER A 416 -27.81 -1.86 -9.96
CA SER A 416 -27.51 -2.94 -9.01
C SER A 416 -26.76 -2.46 -7.78
N ASP A 417 -27.23 -2.86 -6.61
CA ASP A 417 -26.48 -2.73 -5.34
C ASP A 417 -25.18 -3.53 -5.42
N MET A 418 -24.06 -2.89 -5.05
CA MET A 418 -22.72 -3.49 -5.01
C MET A 418 -21.93 -2.95 -3.81
N GLY A 419 -20.89 -3.66 -3.42
CA GLY A 419 -20.05 -3.27 -2.28
C GLY A 419 -20.49 -3.93 -0.97
N GLU A 420 -19.51 -4.33 -0.17
CA GLU A 420 -19.69 -4.93 1.14
C GLU A 420 -18.79 -4.25 2.17
N LEU A 421 -19.37 -3.77 3.27
CA LEU A 421 -18.66 -3.33 4.48
C LEU A 421 -18.97 -4.32 5.60
N GLU A 422 -18.09 -5.28 5.85
CA GLU A 422 -18.28 -6.37 6.82
C GLU A 422 -17.45 -6.10 8.09
N ASP A 423 -18.09 -6.04 9.25
CA ASP A 423 -17.39 -5.84 10.56
C ASP A 423 -16.38 -4.67 10.54
N CYS A 424 -16.70 -3.62 9.80
CA CYS A 424 -15.92 -2.39 9.74
C CYS A 424 -16.30 -1.47 10.89
N LYS A 425 -15.31 -0.92 11.59
CA LYS A 425 -15.51 -0.17 12.84
C LYS A 425 -15.07 1.27 12.68
N LEU A 426 -15.94 2.19 13.08
CA LEU A 426 -15.64 3.62 13.22
C LEU A 426 -15.57 3.94 14.71
N LEU A 427 -14.36 4.18 15.22
CA LEU A 427 -14.07 4.18 16.67
C LEU A 427 -13.52 5.51 17.16
N GLY A 428 -13.85 5.90 18.39
CA GLY A 428 -13.18 6.98 19.10
C GLY A 428 -11.71 6.67 19.38
N ALA A 429 -10.90 7.71 19.60
CA ALA A 429 -9.46 7.57 19.81
C ALA A 429 -9.07 6.68 21.00
N SER A 430 -9.91 6.61 22.04
CA SER A 430 -9.73 5.70 23.17
C SER A 430 -10.15 4.27 22.85
N GLU A 431 -11.21 4.08 22.06
CA GLU A 431 -11.71 2.76 21.68
C GLU A 431 -10.73 2.02 20.75
N MET A 432 -10.01 2.76 19.89
CA MET A 432 -8.93 2.19 19.07
C MET A 432 -7.76 1.60 19.88
N LYS A 433 -7.74 1.78 21.21
CA LYS A 433 -6.72 1.23 22.11
C LYS A 433 -7.23 0.03 22.91
N ASP A 434 -8.46 -0.40 22.64
CA ASP A 434 -9.08 -1.57 23.25
C ASP A 434 -8.85 -2.82 22.37
N PRO A 435 -8.12 -3.84 22.86
CA PRO A 435 -7.90 -5.09 22.14
C PRO A 435 -9.17 -5.80 21.65
N ALA A 436 -10.30 -5.64 22.35
CA ALA A 436 -11.57 -6.25 21.96
C ALA A 436 -12.09 -5.75 20.60
N GLN A 437 -11.56 -4.62 20.11
CA GLN A 437 -11.91 -4.09 18.79
C GLN A 437 -11.24 -4.84 17.65
N TYR A 438 -10.27 -5.71 17.93
CA TYR A 438 -9.38 -6.34 16.95
C TYR A 438 -9.41 -7.87 17.00
N GLU A 439 -10.51 -8.49 17.44
CA GLU A 439 -10.63 -9.96 17.57
C GLU A 439 -10.42 -10.72 16.24
N ALA A 440 -10.71 -10.08 15.10
CA ALA A 440 -10.48 -10.65 13.78
C ALA A 440 -9.01 -10.55 13.29
N PHE A 441 -8.17 -9.78 13.98
CA PHE A 441 -6.77 -9.57 13.61
C PHE A 441 -5.95 -10.72 14.20
N SER A 442 -5.20 -11.41 13.36
CA SER A 442 -4.37 -12.53 13.80
C SER A 442 -3.14 -12.04 14.57
N SER A 443 -2.85 -12.72 15.67
CA SER A 443 -1.69 -12.44 16.52
C SER A 443 -0.34 -12.83 15.88
N GLU A 444 -0.36 -13.49 14.72
CA GLU A 444 0.86 -13.77 13.95
C GLU A 444 1.35 -12.53 13.19
N GLU A 445 0.43 -11.67 12.75
CA GLU A 445 0.72 -10.45 11.99
C GLU A 445 0.59 -9.18 12.83
N TRP A 446 -0.15 -9.23 13.93
CA TRP A 446 -0.46 -8.07 14.75
C TRP A 446 -0.07 -8.26 16.22
N LYS A 447 0.64 -7.25 16.74
CA LYS A 447 0.85 -7.06 18.16
C LYS A 447 -0.28 -6.20 18.72
N ILE A 448 -1.16 -6.83 19.50
CA ILE A 448 -2.37 -6.22 20.08
C ILE A 448 -2.19 -6.15 21.60
N GLU A 449 -2.06 -4.93 22.13
CA GLU A 449 -1.84 -4.67 23.56
C GLU A 449 -2.83 -3.62 24.08
N SER A 450 -3.30 -3.77 25.32
CA SER A 450 -4.20 -2.80 25.94
C SER A 450 -3.53 -1.43 26.09
N GLY A 451 -4.24 -0.37 25.70
CA GLY A 451 -3.75 1.01 25.82
C GLY A 451 -2.96 1.53 24.61
N SER A 452 -2.75 0.68 23.59
CA SER A 452 -2.03 1.01 22.36
C SER A 452 -2.86 0.65 21.13
N ILE A 453 -2.68 1.39 20.04
CA ILE A 453 -3.20 0.97 18.73
C ILE A 453 -2.36 -0.25 18.28
N PRO A 454 -2.97 -1.30 17.70
CA PRO A 454 -2.23 -2.46 17.21
C PRO A 454 -1.12 -2.08 16.23
N THR A 455 -0.01 -2.81 16.30
CA THR A 455 1.15 -2.61 15.41
C THR A 455 1.50 -3.91 14.70
N LEU A 456 2.04 -3.81 13.49
CA LEU A 456 2.46 -4.98 12.72
C LEU A 456 3.66 -5.69 13.35
N ILE A 457 3.64 -7.02 13.26
CA ILE A 457 4.78 -7.89 13.51
C ILE A 457 5.46 -8.15 12.16
N PRO A 458 6.80 -8.00 12.05
CA PRO A 458 7.50 -8.34 10.82
C PRO A 458 7.24 -9.79 10.39
N ALA A 459 6.80 -9.97 9.14
CA ALA A 459 6.53 -11.29 8.58
C ALA A 459 7.80 -12.15 8.42
N TYR A 460 8.95 -11.49 8.26
CA TYR A 460 10.27 -12.07 8.10
C TYR A 460 11.18 -11.52 9.20
N THR A 461 11.50 -12.40 10.16
CA THR A 461 12.35 -12.10 11.32
C THR A 461 13.69 -12.80 11.20
N PHE A 462 14.68 -12.33 11.96
CA PHE A 462 16.01 -12.94 12.03
C PHE A 462 16.20 -13.58 13.40
N ALA A 463 16.97 -14.67 13.46
CA ALA A 463 17.40 -15.28 14.71
C ALA A 463 18.48 -14.38 15.37
N ASP A 464 18.41 -14.28 16.69
CA ASP A 464 19.35 -13.50 17.52
C ASP A 464 20.76 -14.10 17.59
#